data_AF-A0A8B6GSW3-F1
#
_entry.id   AF-A0A8B6GSW3-F1
#
_cell.length_a   1.000
_cell.length_b   1.000
_cell.length_c   1.000
_cell.angle_alpha   90.00
_cell.angle_beta   90.00
_cell.angle_gamma   90.00
#
_symmetry.space_group_name_H-M   'P 1'
#
loop_
_entity.id
_entity.type
_entity.pdbx_description
1 polymer ?
#
loop_
_entity_poly.entity_id
_entity_poly.type
_entity_poly.pdbx_seq_one_letter_code
_entity_poly.pdbx_strand_id
1 'polypeptide(L)'
;MLNLSRNLKLSIALIVTGCVIHFIGFVSPYWNIIPDTEALESTESAVRLGLWTVCIRRGKKINCVQYDHSLSQSKAAKGLETLSVIFYLLSLLSFWLYLRHPVYGGDILLVCMIFIILIGS
;
A
#
# COMPACT_ATOMS: atom_id res chain seq x y z
N MET A 1 19.38 -19.59 -18.64
CA MET A 1 18.24 -19.48 -17.70
C MET A 1 18.75 -19.73 -16.30
N LEU A 2 18.63 -18.76 -15.38
CA LEU A 2 19.01 -18.94 -13.96
C LEU A 2 18.10 -20.01 -13.34
N ASN A 3 18.69 -21.10 -12.83
CA ASN A 3 17.93 -22.14 -12.14
C ASN A 3 17.66 -21.69 -10.71
N LEU A 4 16.64 -20.86 -10.55
CA LEU A 4 16.29 -20.23 -9.28
C LEU A 4 15.77 -21.28 -8.28
N SER A 5 16.28 -21.27 -7.05
CA SER A 5 15.81 -22.18 -6.00
C SER A 5 14.31 -21.98 -5.74
N ARG A 6 13.61 -23.06 -5.36
CA ARG A 6 12.18 -23.02 -5.04
C ARG A 6 11.85 -21.95 -4.00
N ASN A 7 12.71 -21.80 -3.00
CA ASN A 7 12.56 -20.83 -1.92
C ASN A 7 12.68 -19.39 -2.45
N LEU A 8 13.63 -19.11 -3.34
CA LEU A 8 13.78 -17.79 -3.92
C LEU A 8 12.56 -17.41 -4.79
N LYS A 9 12.02 -18.34 -5.58
CA LYS A 9 10.78 -18.11 -6.34
C LYS A 9 9.58 -17.77 -5.44
N LEU A 10 9.44 -18.49 -4.33
CA LEU A 10 8.37 -18.25 -3.35
C LEU A 10 8.52 -16.87 -2.70
N SER A 11 9.74 -16.50 -2.27
CA SER A 11 10.01 -15.19 -1.69
C SER A 11 9.67 -14.05 -2.65
N ILE A 12 10.01 -14.20 -3.94
CA ILE A 12 9.68 -13.21 -4.97
C ILE A 12 8.16 -13.08 -5.13
N ALA A 13 7.45 -14.21 -5.21
CA ALA A 13 6.00 -14.20 -5.32
C ALA A 13 5.34 -13.48 -4.12
N LEU A 14 5.85 -13.71 -2.91
CA LEU A 14 5.38 -13.05 -1.69
C LEU A 14 5.65 -11.54 -1.71
N ILE A 15 6.86 -11.11 -2.09
CA ILE A 15 7.21 -9.69 -2.18
C ILE A 15 6.32 -8.97 -3.20
N VAL A 16 6.15 -9.54 -4.38
CA VAL A 16 5.30 -8.96 -5.44
C VAL A 16 3.84 -8.90 -4.98
N THR A 17 3.33 -9.97 -4.35
CA THR A 17 1.95 -9.99 -3.83
C THR A 17 1.75 -8.95 -2.72
N GLY A 18 2.69 -8.86 -1.77
CA GLY A 18 2.67 -7.84 -0.72
C GLY A 18 2.68 -6.42 -1.28
N CYS A 19 3.50 -6.17 -2.31
CA CYS A 19 3.52 -4.88 -3.01
C CYS A 19 2.17 -4.52 -3.63
N VAL A 20 1.50 -5.48 -4.29
CA VAL A 20 0.18 -5.26 -4.90
C VAL A 20 -0.87 -4.96 -3.82
N ILE A 21 -0.91 -5.74 -2.74
CA ILE A 21 -1.85 -5.54 -1.64
C ILE A 21 -1.62 -4.16 -0.98
N HIS A 22 -0.37 -3.79 -0.75
CA HIS A 22 -0.02 -2.51 -0.18
C HIS A 22 -0.44 -1.35 -1.08
N PHE A 23 -0.21 -1.45 -2.40
CA PHE A 23 -0.62 -0.42 -3.35
C PHE A 23 -2.16 -0.28 -3.41
N ILE A 24 -2.90 -1.39 -3.36
CA ILE A 24 -4.37 -1.37 -3.25
C ILE A 24 -4.78 -0.63 -1.98
N GLY A 25 -4.17 -0.93 -0.84
CA GLY A 25 -4.40 -0.23 0.43
C GLY A 25 -4.11 1.27 0.32
N PHE A 26 -2.98 1.64 -0.27
CA PHE A 26 -2.53 3.01 -0.44
C PHE A 26 -3.53 3.89 -1.21
N VAL A 27 -4.12 3.37 -2.29
CA VAL A 27 -5.09 4.12 -3.13
C VAL A 27 -6.54 3.96 -2.68
N SER A 28 -6.81 2.98 -1.83
CA SER A 28 -8.16 2.58 -1.42
C SER A 28 -8.82 3.61 -0.47
N PRO A 29 -10.12 3.89 -0.63
CA PRO A 29 -10.89 4.70 0.30
C PRO A 29 -11.43 3.93 1.52
N TYR A 30 -10.89 2.74 1.82
CA TYR A 30 -11.43 1.81 2.82
C TYR A 30 -10.56 1.70 4.10
N TRP A 31 -9.85 2.77 4.48
CA TRP A 31 -9.03 2.77 5.69
C TRP A 31 -9.86 2.82 6.97
N ASN A 32 -10.95 3.59 6.94
CA ASN A 32 -11.89 3.66 8.05
C ASN A 32 -13.33 3.83 7.53
N ILE A 33 -14.29 3.27 8.26
CA ILE A 33 -15.71 3.38 7.96
C ILE A 33 -16.38 4.02 9.17
N ILE A 34 -16.89 5.24 8.98
CA ILE A 34 -17.67 5.91 10.01
C ILE A 34 -19.15 5.67 9.69
N PRO A 35 -19.89 4.93 10.55
CA PRO A 35 -21.33 4.87 10.44
C PRO A 35 -21.91 6.24 10.78
N ASP A 36 -22.78 6.75 9.92
CA ASP A 36 -23.41 8.06 10.12
C ASP A 36 -24.51 7.93 11.17
N THR A 37 -24.15 8.12 12.45
CA THR A 37 -25.07 7.94 13.59
C THR A 37 -26.08 9.07 13.74
N GLU A 38 -25.90 10.20 13.06
CA GLU A 38 -26.86 11.31 13.02
C GLU A 38 -27.89 11.19 11.88
N ALA A 39 -27.72 10.24 10.96
CA ALA A 39 -28.74 9.88 9.98
C ALA A 39 -29.81 8.95 10.60
N LEU A 40 -30.40 9.37 11.72
CA LEU A 40 -31.72 8.88 12.09
C LEU A 40 -32.70 9.45 11.06
N GLU A 41 -33.36 8.54 10.34
CA GLU A 41 -34.36 8.78 9.28
C GLU A 41 -33.82 8.88 7.84
N SER A 42 -33.76 7.70 7.20
CA SER A 42 -34.17 7.46 5.80
C SER A 42 -33.14 7.19 4.71
N THR A 43 -31.83 7.24 4.95
CA THR A 43 -30.87 6.66 3.98
C THR A 43 -29.61 6.19 4.68
N GLU A 44 -29.22 4.92 4.50
CA GLU A 44 -27.91 4.40 4.90
C GLU A 44 -26.79 5.24 4.25
N SER A 45 -26.33 6.28 4.94
CA SER A 45 -25.12 6.99 4.60
C SER A 45 -23.95 6.34 5.33
N ALA A 46 -22.97 5.87 4.56
CA ALA A 46 -21.71 5.39 5.10
C ALA A 46 -20.60 6.29 4.56
N VAL A 47 -19.81 6.85 5.45
CA VAL A 47 -18.63 7.64 5.11
C VAL A 47 -17.42 6.72 5.14
N ARG A 48 -16.76 6.60 4.00
CA ARG A 48 -15.55 5.79 3.84
C ARG A 48 -14.37 6.73 3.70
N LEU A 49 -13.46 6.65 4.65
CA LEU A 49 -12.26 7.45 4.70
C LEU A 49 -11.11 6.65 4.11
N GLY A 50 -10.54 7.18 3.03
CA GLY A 50 -9.24 6.78 2.53
C GLY A 50 -8.14 7.68 3.03
N LEU A 51 -6.92 7.35 2.62
CA LEU A 51 -5.74 8.18 2.83
C LEU A 51 -5.82 9.47 2.02
N TRP A 52 -6.24 9.39 0.75
CA TRP A 52 -6.24 10.52 -0.19
C TRP A 52 -7.62 11.13 -0.42
N THR A 53 -8.67 10.34 -0.24
CA THR A 53 -10.06 10.70 -0.58
C THR A 53 -11.01 10.32 0.54
N VAL A 54 -12.13 11.04 0.60
CA VAL A 54 -13.30 10.63 1.37
C VAL A 54 -14.43 10.32 0.38
N CYS A 55 -15.06 9.17 0.58
CA CYS A 55 -16.17 8.70 -0.23
C CYS A 55 -17.43 8.63 0.63
N ILE A 56 -18.48 9.33 0.20
CA ILE A 56 -19.78 9.33 0.86
C ILE A 56 -20.74 8.51 0.00
N ARG A 57 -21.33 7.47 0.59
CA ARG A 57 -22.41 6.72 -0.05
C ARG A 57 -23.75 7.32 0.37
N ARG A 58 -24.61 7.66 -0.58
CA ARG A 58 -26.03 8.02 -0.35
C ARG A 58 -26.89 7.09 -1.20
N GLY A 59 -27.47 6.05 -0.57
CA GLY A 59 -28.19 4.99 -1.27
C GLY A 59 -27.29 4.19 -2.24
N LYS A 60 -27.58 4.26 -3.55
CA LYS A 60 -26.78 3.58 -4.61
C LYS A 60 -25.67 4.45 -5.21
N LYS A 61 -25.60 5.75 -4.90
CA LYS A 61 -24.58 6.65 -5.44
C LYS A 61 -23.40 6.78 -4.46
N ILE A 62 -22.18 6.74 -4.99
CA ILE A 62 -20.93 6.96 -4.24
C ILE A 62 -20.29 8.21 -4.83
N ASN A 63 -20.11 9.24 -4.00
CA ASN A 63 -19.39 10.45 -4.37
C ASN A 63 -18.08 10.50 -3.60
N CYS A 64 -16.96 10.58 -4.30
CA CYS A 64 -15.62 10.66 -3.71
C CYS A 64 -15.02 12.03 -3.98
N VAL A 65 -14.47 12.66 -2.95
CA VAL A 65 -13.76 13.94 -3.03
C VAL A 65 -12.39 13.80 -2.39
N GLN A 66 -11.40 14.55 -2.90
CA GLN A 66 -10.09 14.65 -2.27
C GLN A 66 -10.20 15.50 -1.00
N TYR A 67 -9.37 15.22 -0.01
CA TYR A 67 -9.30 16.09 1.17
C TYR A 67 -8.78 17.48 0.77
N ASP A 68 -9.49 18.52 1.18
CA ASP A 68 -8.91 19.86 1.21
C ASP A 68 -7.70 19.87 2.16
N HIS A 69 -6.74 20.76 1.89
CA HIS A 69 -5.48 20.86 2.65
C HIS A 69 -5.66 21.02 4.17
N SER A 70 -6.85 21.41 4.63
CA SER A 70 -7.23 21.59 6.03
C SER A 70 -7.84 20.34 6.70
N LEU A 71 -8.31 19.36 5.92
CA LEU A 71 -9.15 18.24 6.40
C LEU A 71 -8.46 16.87 6.27
N SER A 72 -7.15 16.85 5.98
CA SER A 72 -6.42 15.61 5.77
C SER A 72 -6.41 14.72 7.01
N GLN A 73 -6.69 13.43 6.82
CA GLN A 73 -6.25 12.35 7.71
C GLN A 73 -4.78 12.55 8.12
N SER A 74 -4.38 12.08 9.32
CA SER A 74 -3.05 12.29 9.94
C SER A 74 -1.93 12.41 8.90
N LYS A 75 -1.29 13.59 8.82
CA LYS A 75 -0.17 13.87 7.90
C LYS A 75 0.95 12.82 8.04
N ALA A 76 1.10 12.26 9.24
CA ALA A 76 2.07 11.20 9.52
C ALA A 76 1.75 9.89 8.79
N ALA A 77 0.48 9.45 8.77
CA ALA A 77 0.07 8.23 8.07
C ALA A 77 0.32 8.34 6.57
N LYS A 78 -0.02 9.49 5.96
CA LYS A 78 0.29 9.81 4.57
C LYS A 78 1.79 9.72 4.27
N GLY A 79 2.61 10.32 5.13
CA GLY A 79 4.06 10.32 4.99
C GLY A 79 4.64 8.91 5.05
N LEU A 80 4.25 8.12 6.07
CA LEU A 80 4.74 6.77 6.28
C LEU A 80 4.37 5.83 5.12
N GLU A 81 3.12 5.88 4.69
CA GLU A 81 2.63 5.11 3.54
C GLU A 81 3.33 5.50 2.24
N THR A 82 3.55 6.81 2.02
CA THR A 82 4.30 7.28 0.84
C THR A 82 5.74 6.78 0.87
N LEU A 83 6.41 6.84 2.02
CA LEU A 83 7.77 6.31 2.19
C LEU A 83 7.81 4.80 1.95
N SER A 84 6.84 4.06 2.49
CA SER A 84 6.71 2.61 2.28
C SER A 84 6.60 2.27 0.79
N VAL A 85 5.76 2.98 0.03
CA VAL A 85 5.65 2.80 -1.43
C VAL A 85 6.99 3.07 -2.14
N ILE A 86 7.71 4.13 -1.76
CA ILE A 86 9.04 4.43 -2.33
C ILE A 86 10.01 3.27 -2.07
N PHE A 87 10.06 2.74 -0.84
CA PHE A 87 10.92 1.61 -0.50
C PHE A 87 10.56 0.33 -1.25
N TYR A 88 9.27 0.07 -1.46
CA TYR A 88 8.82 -1.05 -2.31
C TYR A 88 9.31 -0.91 -3.75
N LEU A 89 9.22 0.28 -4.34
CA LEU A 89 9.71 0.54 -5.69
C LEU A 89 11.23 0.36 -5.80
N LEU A 90 11.99 0.84 -4.81
CA LEU A 90 13.45 0.64 -4.75
C LEU A 90 13.82 -0.84 -4.61
N SER A 91 13.06 -1.61 -3.85
CA SER A 91 13.25 -3.05 -3.68
C SER A 91 13.00 -3.81 -4.98
N LEU A 92 11.92 -3.49 -5.70
CA LEU A 92 11.62 -4.06 -7.01
C LEU A 92 12.70 -3.70 -8.05
N LEU A 93 13.20 -2.47 -8.04
CA LEU A 93 14.29 -2.04 -8.92
C LEU A 93 15.57 -2.82 -8.63
N SER A 94 15.95 -2.92 -7.36
CA SER A 94 17.14 -3.66 -6.92
C SER A 94 17.03 -5.14 -7.32
N PHE A 95 15.85 -5.73 -7.13
CA PHE A 95 15.58 -7.10 -7.52
C PHE A 95 15.64 -7.31 -9.05
N TRP A 96 15.09 -6.37 -9.83
CA TRP A 96 15.20 -6.41 -11.29
C TRP A 96 16.66 -6.32 -11.75
N LEU A 97 17.47 -5.47 -11.11
CA LEU A 97 18.91 -5.38 -11.36
C LEU A 97 19.62 -6.70 -11.01
N TYR A 98 19.28 -7.37 -9.91
CA TYR A 98 19.79 -8.70 -9.56
C TYR A 98 19.51 -9.74 -10.65
N LEU A 99 18.27 -9.81 -11.13
CA LEU A 99 17.89 -10.76 -12.18
C LEU A 99 18.61 -10.51 -13.50
N ARG A 100 18.91 -9.24 -13.81
CA ARG A 100 19.62 -8.83 -15.03
C ARG A 100 21.14 -8.99 -14.90
N HIS A 101 21.69 -8.77 -13.71
CA HIS A 101 23.11 -8.78 -13.41
C HIS A 101 23.38 -9.62 -12.15
N PRO A 102 23.44 -10.96 -12.27
CA PRO A 102 23.56 -11.88 -11.13
C PRO A 102 24.89 -11.77 -10.35
N VAL A 103 25.85 -10.98 -10.86
CA VAL A 103 27.13 -10.69 -10.21
C VAL A 103 26.92 -9.97 -8.86
N TYR A 104 25.83 -9.22 -8.69
CA TYR A 104 25.50 -8.47 -7.47
C TYR A 104 24.72 -9.29 -6.43
N GLY A 105 24.91 -10.61 -6.42
CA GLY A 105 23.90 -11.52 -5.91
C GLY A 105 23.70 -11.57 -4.40
N GLY A 106 24.78 -11.38 -3.63
CA GLY A 106 24.74 -11.41 -2.17
C GLY A 106 24.19 -10.11 -1.56
N ASP A 107 24.58 -8.97 -2.13
CA ASP A 107 24.32 -7.65 -1.53
C ASP A 107 22.85 -7.24 -1.63
N ILE A 108 22.17 -7.63 -2.72
CA ILE A 108 20.78 -7.24 -2.98
C ILE A 108 19.79 -7.97 -2.07
N LEU A 109 20.06 -9.23 -1.72
CA LEU A 109 19.22 -10.00 -0.78
C LEU A 109 19.30 -9.46 0.64
N LEU A 110 20.49 -9.05 1.10
CA LEU A 110 20.69 -8.44 2.41
C LEU A 110 19.91 -7.13 2.54
N VAL A 111 19.97 -6.29 1.50
CA VAL A 111 19.23 -5.02 1.44
C VAL A 111 17.72 -5.27 1.49
N CYS A 112 17.19 -6.23 0.73
CA CYS A 112 15.78 -6.59 0.79
C CYS A 112 15.34 -7.14 2.17
N MET A 113 16.18 -7.93 2.85
CA MET A 113 15.84 -8.46 4.19
C MET A 113 15.82 -7.37 5.26
N ILE A 114 16.78 -6.43 5.23
CA ILE A 114 16.80 -5.29 6.15
C ILE A 114 15.54 -4.42 5.96
N PHE A 115 15.07 -4.24 4.72
CA PHE A 115 13.85 -3.49 4.44
C PHE A 115 12.57 -4.16 4.95
N ILE A 116 12.45 -5.49 4.83
CA ILE A 116 11.30 -6.22 5.38
C ILE A 116 11.23 -6.07 6.91
N ILE A 117 12.38 -6.07 7.60
CA ILE A 117 12.44 -5.89 9.05
C ILE A 117 12.08 -4.44 9.43
N LEU A 118 12.60 -3.44 8.71
CA LEU A 118 12.34 -2.02 9.00
C LEU A 118 10.89 -1.57 8.74
N ILE A 119 10.21 -2.18 7.76
CA ILE A 119 8.81 -1.84 7.44
C ILE A 119 7.83 -2.67 8.28
N GLY A 120 8.22 -3.87 8.72
CA GLY A 120 7.39 -4.77 9.52
C GLY A 120 7.48 -4.57 11.04
N SER A 121 8.35 -3.68 11.53
CA SER A 121 8.51 -3.31 12.95
C SER A 121 7.82 -1.99 13.25
#